data_AF-A0A8K0URJ6-F1
#
_entry.id   AF-A0A8K0URJ6-F1
#
_cell.length_a   1.000
_cell.length_b   1.000
_cell.length_c   1.000
_cell.angle_alpha   90.00
_cell.angle_beta   90.00
_cell.angle_gamma   90.00
#
_symmetry.space_group_name_H-M   'P 1'
#
loop_
_entity.id
_entity.type
_entity.pdbx_description
1 polymer ?
#
loop_
_entity_poly.entity_id
_entity_poly.type
_entity_poly.pdbx_seq_one_letter_code
_entity_poly.pdbx_strand_id
1 'polypeptide(L)'
;MAQDEIKRLTGKLVRQEERIEELRDTHRLESKSQSDQIDRLRSQLEETEALLKASQAFQAEVADDSGKKKAEMEALMAEVEKAKNAGREEEEKRVKAIALLKTVRQKLVKAEKDRDDAMKELHALKETVREEREREQEEKQKLVAEIDRVNNERETAVVGLRAQFDKEVSGLKERQERELLALRGQFELEAVTTKAAYTKELDAKASRISQLDTIAQTLRAEKDDLFDQLQLRQAELESSRHLLDSLQSQASEYQYQIRESTERVALLQEELAEAQRQQSLGLQSPSASADEVSRLLLGAEAKFDTRLAELRRQLAVVEKERDEGEVEWSRKLNEKLREIEALKRTVARSAKSEDDEKGRIDTLKVEIARLHEELRLSQAVISELKEQAGRIVDAETATRSQLADANTRANTLLQQLEDFKGREAQLRANNKTLREELRKVQSSAALLERQRNPGVGYWARNAESSSDARSPRSSVSDLPSHNGQNGQTSRPGSPAPTANRDEEVNFEYLRNVILQFLEHKEMRPHLVRILSTILHFTPQETRRLVSKV
;
A
#
# COMPACT_ATOMS: atom_id res chain seq x y z
N MET A 1 -180.06 101.71 -99.91
CA MET A 1 -179.05 100.72 -100.36
C MET A 1 -177.65 101.36 -100.40
N ALA A 2 -177.11 101.78 -99.24
CA ALA A 2 -175.74 102.35 -99.14
C ALA A 2 -175.15 102.36 -97.71
N GLN A 3 -175.94 102.14 -96.65
CA GLN A 3 -175.45 102.23 -95.26
C GLN A 3 -175.04 100.89 -94.60
N ASP A 4 -175.44 99.74 -95.17
CA ASP A 4 -175.13 98.44 -94.55
C ASP A 4 -173.75 97.87 -94.94
N GLU A 5 -173.19 98.28 -96.08
CA GLU A 5 -171.87 97.83 -96.54
C GLU A 5 -170.72 98.48 -95.72
N ILE A 6 -170.91 99.73 -95.29
CA ILE A 6 -169.89 100.48 -94.52
C ILE A 6 -169.71 99.87 -93.13
N LYS A 7 -170.80 99.49 -92.44
CA LYS A 7 -170.71 98.84 -91.11
C LYS A 7 -170.01 97.49 -91.15
N ARG A 8 -170.13 96.75 -92.25
CA ARG A 8 -169.48 95.43 -92.40
C ARG A 8 -167.96 95.57 -92.60
N LEU A 9 -167.51 96.61 -93.30
CA LEU A 9 -166.10 96.83 -93.55
C LEU A 9 -165.38 97.42 -92.33
N THR A 10 -166.01 98.30 -91.55
CA THR A 10 -165.41 98.81 -90.29
C THR A 10 -165.21 97.68 -89.27
N GLY A 11 -166.12 96.71 -89.18
CA GLY A 11 -165.97 95.55 -88.29
C GLY A 11 -164.91 94.52 -88.71
N LYS A 12 -164.37 94.60 -89.94
CA LYS A 12 -163.24 93.77 -90.36
C LYS A 12 -161.88 94.42 -90.07
N LEU A 13 -161.80 95.75 -90.03
CA LEU A 13 -160.57 96.47 -89.73
C LEU A 13 -160.16 96.33 -88.25
N VAL A 14 -161.12 96.48 -87.33
CA VAL A 14 -160.86 96.34 -85.88
C VAL A 14 -160.32 94.96 -85.51
N ARG A 15 -160.86 93.89 -86.12
CA ARG A 15 -160.36 92.53 -85.90
C ARG A 15 -158.96 92.28 -86.44
N GLN A 16 -158.51 93.07 -87.42
CA GLN A 16 -157.13 92.97 -87.91
C GLN A 16 -156.17 93.74 -87.00
N GLU A 17 -156.59 94.86 -86.40
CA GLU A 17 -155.77 95.61 -85.44
C GLU A 17 -155.55 94.81 -84.14
N GLU A 18 -156.61 94.20 -83.58
CA GLU A 18 -156.50 93.33 -82.38
C GLU A 18 -155.51 92.17 -82.58
N ARG A 19 -155.51 91.55 -83.77
CA ARG A 19 -154.62 90.43 -84.08
C ARG A 19 -153.16 90.86 -84.25
N ILE A 20 -152.90 92.09 -84.70
CA ILE A 20 -151.54 92.62 -84.80
C ILE A 20 -150.99 92.99 -83.41
N GLU A 21 -151.85 93.42 -82.50
CA GLU A 21 -151.46 93.75 -81.13
C GLU A 21 -151.10 92.49 -80.32
N GLU A 22 -151.87 91.40 -80.45
CA GLU A 22 -151.53 90.09 -79.89
C GLU A 22 -150.20 89.52 -80.42
N LEU A 23 -149.88 89.73 -81.70
CA LEU A 23 -148.60 89.32 -82.29
C LEU A 23 -147.41 90.11 -81.75
N ARG A 24 -147.60 91.37 -81.35
CA ARG A 24 -146.53 92.18 -80.74
C ARG A 24 -146.27 91.77 -79.30
N ASP A 25 -147.31 91.45 -78.54
CA ASP A 25 -147.18 91.00 -77.16
C ASP A 25 -146.55 89.60 -77.05
N THR A 26 -146.91 88.69 -77.96
CA THR A 26 -146.26 87.36 -78.04
C THR A 26 -144.76 87.46 -78.33
N HIS A 27 -144.34 88.32 -79.27
CA HIS A 27 -142.92 88.49 -79.60
C HIS A 27 -142.10 89.15 -78.46
N ARG A 28 -142.72 90.03 -77.66
CA ARG A 28 -142.07 90.64 -76.49
C ARG A 28 -141.85 89.65 -75.37
N LEU A 29 -142.82 88.78 -75.10
CA LEU A 29 -142.72 87.73 -74.08
C LEU A 29 -141.68 86.68 -74.47
N GLU A 30 -141.62 86.30 -75.75
CA GLU A 30 -140.65 85.34 -76.25
C GLU A 30 -139.21 85.89 -76.21
N SER A 31 -139.02 87.16 -76.57
CA SER A 31 -137.70 87.79 -76.49
C SER A 31 -137.19 87.97 -75.05
N LYS A 32 -138.08 88.24 -74.07
CA LYS A 32 -137.72 88.23 -72.64
C LYS A 32 -137.40 86.83 -72.14
N SER A 33 -138.18 85.82 -72.54
CA SER A 33 -137.93 84.43 -72.15
C SER A 33 -136.57 83.93 -72.66
N GLN A 34 -136.17 84.34 -73.86
CA GLN A 34 -134.88 83.96 -74.43
C GLN A 34 -133.70 84.66 -73.72
N SER A 35 -133.82 85.94 -73.33
CA SER A 35 -132.74 86.61 -72.58
C SER A 35 -132.54 86.00 -71.20
N ASP A 36 -133.62 85.71 -70.47
CA ASP A 36 -133.53 85.11 -69.13
C ASP A 36 -132.89 83.71 -69.16
N GLN A 37 -133.10 82.95 -70.25
CA GLN A 37 -132.48 81.65 -70.40
C GLN A 37 -130.98 81.75 -70.72
N ILE A 38 -130.55 82.75 -71.48
CA ILE A 38 -129.13 83.00 -71.75
C ILE A 38 -128.40 83.42 -70.46
N ASP A 39 -129.01 84.28 -69.64
CA ASP A 39 -128.39 84.73 -68.39
C ASP A 39 -128.28 83.58 -67.37
N ARG A 40 -129.28 82.69 -67.29
CA ARG A 40 -129.17 81.46 -66.48
C ARG A 40 -128.06 80.53 -66.95
N LEU A 41 -127.89 80.35 -68.26
CA LEU A 41 -126.82 79.50 -68.79
C LEU A 41 -125.43 80.08 -68.53
N ARG A 42 -125.29 81.42 -68.55
CA ARG A 42 -124.02 82.08 -68.19
C ARG A 42 -123.69 81.92 -66.70
N SER A 43 -124.67 82.09 -65.81
CA SER A 43 -124.42 81.89 -64.38
C SER A 43 -124.06 80.43 -64.06
N GLN A 44 -124.71 79.47 -64.73
CA GLN A 44 -124.36 78.05 -64.61
C GLN A 44 -122.95 77.76 -65.12
N LEU A 45 -122.52 78.41 -66.21
CA LEU A 45 -121.18 78.22 -66.74
C LEU A 45 -120.11 78.77 -65.76
N GLU A 46 -120.32 79.96 -65.20
CA GLU A 46 -119.43 80.53 -64.19
C GLU A 46 -119.37 79.68 -62.90
N GLU A 47 -120.50 79.16 -62.42
CA GLU A 47 -120.53 78.25 -61.27
C GLU A 47 -119.76 76.94 -61.55
N THR A 48 -119.93 76.36 -62.74
CA THR A 48 -119.20 75.12 -63.10
C THR A 48 -117.70 75.35 -63.27
N GLU A 49 -117.27 76.48 -63.84
CA GLU A 49 -115.85 76.82 -63.92
C GLU A 49 -115.23 77.06 -62.54
N ALA A 50 -115.96 77.71 -61.62
CA ALA A 50 -115.52 77.92 -60.25
C ALA A 50 -115.36 76.58 -59.49
N LEU A 51 -116.32 75.66 -59.62
CA LEU A 51 -116.26 74.32 -59.03
C LEU A 51 -115.10 73.50 -59.60
N LEU A 52 -114.83 73.63 -60.91
CA LEU A 52 -113.75 72.88 -61.57
C LEU A 52 -112.37 73.38 -61.14
N LYS A 53 -112.19 74.69 -60.98
CA LYS A 53 -110.96 75.26 -60.37
C LYS A 53 -110.76 74.82 -58.93
N ALA A 54 -111.83 74.80 -58.12
CA ALA A 54 -111.75 74.32 -56.74
C ALA A 54 -111.39 72.83 -56.66
N SER A 55 -111.94 72.00 -57.56
CA SER A 55 -111.62 70.58 -57.65
C SER A 55 -110.16 70.33 -58.07
N GLN A 56 -109.65 71.11 -59.03
CA GLN A 56 -108.24 71.02 -59.45
C GLN A 56 -107.27 71.46 -58.34
N ALA A 57 -107.60 72.53 -57.59
CA ALA A 57 -106.81 72.96 -56.45
C ALA A 57 -106.79 71.90 -55.33
N PHE A 58 -107.94 71.31 -55.01
CA PHE A 58 -108.03 70.24 -54.01
C PHE A 58 -107.27 68.98 -54.43
N GLN A 59 -107.32 68.58 -55.71
CA GLN A 59 -106.53 67.45 -56.20
C GLN A 59 -105.02 67.70 -56.13
N ALA A 60 -104.57 68.93 -56.39
CA ALA A 60 -103.16 69.29 -56.27
C ALA A 60 -102.69 69.24 -54.80
N GLU A 61 -103.50 69.70 -53.86
CA GLU A 61 -103.21 69.67 -52.42
C GLU A 61 -103.17 68.22 -51.88
N VAL A 62 -104.12 67.37 -52.28
CA VAL A 62 -104.13 65.94 -51.92
C VAL A 62 -102.92 65.20 -52.51
N ALA A 63 -102.48 65.56 -53.73
CA ALA A 63 -101.29 64.97 -54.34
C ALA A 63 -100.01 65.37 -53.60
N ASP A 64 -99.88 66.63 -53.18
CA ASP A 64 -98.73 67.12 -52.41
C ASP A 64 -98.68 66.50 -51.00
N ASP A 65 -99.82 66.42 -50.32
CA ASP A 65 -99.94 65.75 -49.02
C ASP A 65 -99.66 64.24 -49.10
N SER A 66 -100.09 63.58 -50.19
CA SER A 66 -99.73 62.19 -50.43
C SER A 66 -98.23 62.02 -50.69
N GLY A 67 -97.57 63.00 -51.32
CA GLY A 67 -96.12 63.00 -51.54
C GLY A 67 -95.35 63.13 -50.23
N LYS A 68 -95.74 64.07 -49.38
CA LYS A 68 -95.15 64.27 -48.04
C LYS A 68 -95.30 63.05 -47.15
N LYS A 69 -96.50 62.45 -47.08
CA LYS A 69 -96.73 61.22 -46.31
C LYS A 69 -95.91 60.04 -46.82
N LYS A 70 -95.70 59.90 -48.13
CA LYS A 70 -94.83 58.86 -48.68
C LYS A 70 -93.36 59.09 -48.30
N ALA A 71 -92.87 60.32 -48.38
CA ALA A 71 -91.51 60.66 -47.97
C ALA A 71 -91.27 60.43 -46.47
N GLU A 72 -92.24 60.80 -45.61
CA GLU A 72 -92.19 60.51 -44.17
C GLU A 72 -92.22 59.00 -43.87
N MET A 73 -93.04 58.23 -44.60
CA MET A 73 -93.08 56.77 -44.48
C MET A 73 -91.75 56.13 -44.88
N GLU A 74 -91.13 56.59 -45.97
CA GLU A 74 -89.81 56.12 -46.42
C GLU A 74 -88.70 56.48 -45.42
N ALA A 75 -88.74 57.70 -44.85
CA ALA A 75 -87.81 58.12 -43.82
C ALA A 75 -87.94 57.27 -42.54
N LEU A 76 -89.17 57.03 -42.07
CA LEU A 76 -89.43 56.17 -40.91
C LEU A 76 -89.02 54.72 -41.17
N MET A 77 -89.25 54.16 -42.36
CA MET A 77 -88.75 52.83 -42.70
C MET A 77 -87.22 52.76 -42.69
N ALA A 78 -86.54 53.79 -43.20
CA ALA A 78 -85.08 53.87 -43.15
C ALA A 78 -84.55 53.99 -41.71
N GLU A 79 -85.23 54.74 -40.85
CA GLU A 79 -84.89 54.84 -39.42
C GLU A 79 -85.12 53.52 -38.68
N VAL A 80 -86.22 52.81 -38.96
CA VAL A 80 -86.50 51.49 -38.39
C VAL A 80 -85.43 50.46 -38.81
N GLU A 81 -85.01 50.44 -40.07
CA GLU A 81 -83.94 49.53 -40.51
C GLU A 81 -82.58 49.90 -39.91
N LYS A 82 -82.26 51.20 -39.76
CA LYS A 82 -81.06 51.64 -39.03
C LYS A 82 -81.08 51.19 -37.56
N ALA A 83 -82.19 51.38 -36.86
CA ALA A 83 -82.33 50.98 -35.46
C ALA A 83 -82.22 49.46 -35.30
N LYS A 84 -82.79 48.70 -36.24
CA LYS A 84 -82.71 47.23 -36.26
C LYS A 84 -81.27 46.73 -36.50
N ASN A 85 -80.53 47.37 -37.39
CA ASN A 85 -79.12 47.03 -37.63
C ASN A 85 -78.24 47.39 -36.43
N ALA A 86 -78.43 48.55 -35.82
CA ALA A 86 -77.74 48.91 -34.57
C ALA A 86 -78.06 47.93 -33.43
N GLY A 87 -79.31 47.48 -33.32
CA GLY A 87 -79.71 46.44 -32.37
C GLY A 87 -78.98 45.11 -32.59
N ARG A 88 -78.88 44.65 -33.84
CA ARG A 88 -78.13 43.44 -34.20
C ARG A 88 -76.65 43.56 -33.89
N GLU A 89 -76.03 44.69 -34.21
CA GLU A 89 -74.61 44.94 -33.91
C GLU A 89 -74.34 44.93 -32.39
N GLU A 90 -75.22 45.53 -31.58
CA GLU A 90 -75.11 45.50 -30.13
C GLU A 90 -75.35 44.09 -29.55
N GLU A 91 -76.28 43.31 -30.11
CA GLU A 91 -76.46 41.91 -29.75
C GLU A 91 -75.22 41.06 -30.07
N GLU A 92 -74.61 41.25 -31.25
CA GLU A 92 -73.36 40.58 -31.60
C GLU A 92 -72.21 40.95 -30.64
N LYS A 93 -72.08 42.23 -30.27
CA LYS A 93 -71.08 42.68 -29.29
C LYS A 93 -71.31 42.02 -27.93
N ARG A 94 -72.56 41.93 -27.48
CA ARG A 94 -72.92 41.25 -26.22
C ARG A 94 -72.58 39.76 -26.28
N VAL A 95 -72.90 39.07 -27.37
CA VAL A 95 -72.55 37.65 -27.55
C VAL A 95 -71.04 37.44 -27.56
N LYS A 96 -70.27 38.28 -28.29
CA LYS A 96 -68.80 38.24 -28.32
C LYS A 96 -68.20 38.52 -26.93
N ALA A 97 -68.74 39.49 -26.19
CA ALA A 97 -68.30 39.79 -24.82
C ALA A 97 -68.59 38.64 -23.84
N ILE A 98 -69.78 38.02 -23.91
CA ILE A 98 -70.12 36.85 -23.10
C ILE A 98 -69.21 35.66 -23.44
N ALA A 99 -68.95 35.42 -24.73
CA ALA A 99 -68.03 34.38 -25.17
C ALA A 99 -66.61 34.63 -24.63
N LEU A 100 -66.11 35.88 -24.72
CA LEU A 100 -64.81 36.26 -24.19
C LEU A 100 -64.76 36.08 -22.67
N LEU A 101 -65.76 36.54 -21.92
CA LEU A 101 -65.86 36.33 -20.47
C LEU A 101 -65.89 34.84 -20.10
N LYS A 102 -66.59 34.00 -20.88
CA LYS A 102 -66.59 32.54 -20.69
C LYS A 102 -65.19 31.95 -20.89
N THR A 103 -64.47 32.37 -21.93
CA THR A 103 -63.08 31.91 -22.15
C THR A 103 -62.12 32.40 -21.06
N VAL A 104 -62.27 33.64 -20.58
CA VAL A 104 -61.46 34.20 -19.50
C VAL A 104 -61.74 33.46 -18.19
N ARG A 105 -63.01 33.22 -17.85
CA ARG A 105 -63.39 32.43 -16.68
C ARG A 105 -62.84 31.02 -16.74
N GLN A 106 -62.94 30.35 -17.90
CA GLN A 106 -62.38 29.01 -18.08
C GLN A 106 -60.85 28.99 -17.93
N LYS A 107 -60.16 29.99 -18.48
CA LYS A 107 -58.70 30.14 -18.30
C LYS A 107 -58.31 30.41 -16.85
N LEU A 108 -59.09 31.24 -16.14
CA LEU A 108 -58.84 31.56 -14.73
C LEU A 108 -59.03 30.32 -13.84
N VAL A 109 -60.14 29.58 -14.01
CA VAL A 109 -60.37 28.32 -13.30
C VAL A 109 -59.27 27.30 -13.60
N LYS A 110 -58.82 27.21 -14.86
CA LYS A 110 -57.70 26.34 -15.22
C LYS A 110 -56.41 26.79 -14.54
N ALA A 111 -56.09 28.08 -14.55
CA ALA A 111 -54.88 28.61 -13.91
C ALA A 111 -54.91 28.45 -12.39
N GLU A 112 -56.07 28.59 -11.74
CA GLU A 112 -56.24 28.32 -10.31
C GLU A 112 -56.01 26.84 -9.99
N LYS A 113 -56.55 25.93 -10.81
CA LYS A 113 -56.32 24.50 -10.66
C LYS A 113 -54.85 24.14 -10.88
N ASP A 114 -54.24 24.64 -11.95
CA ASP A 114 -52.82 24.40 -12.26
C ASP A 114 -51.92 24.96 -11.13
N ARG A 115 -52.28 26.10 -10.52
CA ARG A 115 -51.59 26.65 -9.34
C ARG A 115 -51.73 25.75 -8.12
N ASP A 116 -52.94 25.27 -7.84
CA ASP A 116 -53.19 24.42 -6.68
C ASP A 116 -52.50 23.06 -6.82
N ASP A 117 -52.47 22.50 -8.03
CA ASP A 117 -51.75 21.26 -8.32
C ASP A 117 -50.22 21.47 -8.21
N ALA A 118 -49.68 22.58 -8.74
CA ALA A 118 -48.27 22.93 -8.55
C ALA A 118 -47.89 23.16 -7.07
N MET A 119 -48.80 23.73 -6.26
CA MET A 119 -48.58 23.90 -4.82
C MET A 119 -48.55 22.56 -4.07
N LYS A 120 -49.40 21.60 -4.46
CA LYS A 120 -49.38 20.23 -3.91
C LYS A 120 -48.10 19.50 -4.28
N GLU A 121 -47.68 19.57 -5.54
CA GLU A 121 -46.42 18.98 -6.00
C GLU A 121 -45.22 19.59 -5.27
N LEU A 122 -45.21 20.91 -5.07
CA LEU A 122 -44.16 21.59 -4.30
C LEU A 122 -44.14 21.15 -2.83
N HIS A 123 -45.30 20.89 -2.22
CA HIS A 123 -45.38 20.36 -0.86
C HIS A 123 -44.84 18.92 -0.78
N ALA A 124 -45.27 18.04 -1.69
CA ALA A 124 -44.79 16.68 -1.78
C ALA A 124 -43.27 16.62 -2.03
N LEU A 125 -42.75 17.50 -2.89
CA LEU A 125 -41.31 17.61 -3.14
C LEU A 125 -40.55 18.10 -1.90
N LYS A 126 -41.13 19.03 -1.12
CA LYS A 126 -40.52 19.47 0.15
C LYS A 126 -40.50 18.37 1.20
N GLU A 127 -41.55 17.56 1.30
CA GLU A 127 -41.61 16.44 2.23
C GLU A 127 -40.61 15.35 1.84
N THR A 128 -40.55 14.97 0.56
CA THR A 128 -39.55 13.99 0.07
C THR A 128 -38.12 14.48 0.28
N VAL A 129 -37.80 15.74 -0.02
CA VAL A 129 -36.47 16.33 0.27
C VAL A 129 -36.18 16.36 1.77
N ARG A 130 -37.19 16.58 2.62
CA ARG A 130 -37.03 16.54 4.07
C ARG A 130 -36.73 15.11 4.56
N GLU A 131 -37.50 14.13 4.09
CA GLU A 131 -37.28 12.72 4.41
C GLU A 131 -35.90 12.22 3.93
N GLU A 132 -35.48 12.60 2.72
CA GLU A 132 -34.14 12.27 2.20
C GLU A 132 -33.04 12.89 3.07
N ARG A 133 -33.20 14.14 3.50
CA ARG A 133 -32.25 14.78 4.42
C ARG A 133 -32.20 14.11 5.78
N GLU A 134 -33.35 13.70 6.33
CA GLU A 134 -33.42 12.97 7.60
C GLU A 134 -32.75 11.59 7.47
N ARG A 135 -33.00 10.85 6.37
CA ARG A 135 -32.31 9.58 6.06
C ARG A 135 -30.80 9.76 5.90
N GLU A 136 -30.36 10.77 5.15
CA GLU A 136 -28.93 11.09 5.01
C GLU A 136 -28.29 11.43 6.36
N GLN A 137 -29.00 12.13 7.26
CA GLN A 137 -28.50 12.45 8.58
C GLN A 137 -28.36 11.19 9.45
N GLU A 138 -29.34 10.29 9.40
CA GLU A 138 -29.27 9.01 10.10
C GLU A 138 -28.14 8.12 9.56
N GLU A 139 -27.94 8.06 8.25
CA GLU A 139 -26.83 7.34 7.63
C GLU A 139 -25.48 7.95 8.02
N LYS A 140 -25.36 9.28 8.00
CA LYS A 140 -24.16 9.98 8.48
C LYS A 140 -23.88 9.66 9.94
N GLN A 141 -24.90 9.65 10.81
CA GLN A 141 -24.73 9.28 12.21
C GLN A 141 -24.30 7.82 12.39
N LYS A 142 -24.89 6.88 11.63
CA LYS A 142 -24.49 5.46 11.64
C LYS A 142 -23.05 5.28 11.18
N LEU A 143 -22.63 5.97 10.12
CA LEU A 143 -21.26 5.93 9.62
C LEU A 143 -20.26 6.52 10.63
N VAL A 144 -20.59 7.64 11.28
CA VAL A 144 -19.75 8.22 12.35
C VAL A 144 -19.62 7.24 13.52
N ALA A 145 -20.72 6.65 13.98
CA ALA A 145 -20.69 5.66 15.05
C ALA A 145 -19.86 4.41 14.70
N GLU A 146 -19.92 3.95 13.45
CA GLU A 146 -19.11 2.82 12.99
C GLU A 146 -17.62 3.18 12.89
N ILE A 147 -17.29 4.40 12.43
CA ILE A 147 -15.92 4.91 12.42
C ILE A 147 -15.36 4.97 13.85
N ASP A 148 -16.13 5.49 14.80
CA ASP A 148 -15.73 5.56 16.20
C ASP A 148 -15.54 4.16 16.81
N ARG A 149 -16.42 3.21 16.48
CA ARG A 149 -16.28 1.81 16.90
C ARG A 149 -14.98 1.18 16.37
N VAL A 150 -14.71 1.31 15.06
CA VAL A 150 -13.50 0.79 14.44
C VAL A 150 -12.24 1.47 14.99
N ASN A 151 -12.29 2.77 15.26
CA ASN A 151 -11.18 3.50 15.87
C ASN A 151 -10.90 3.01 17.29
N ASN A 152 -11.92 2.79 18.11
CA ASN A 152 -11.78 2.25 19.47
C ASN A 152 -11.24 0.81 19.44
N GLU A 153 -11.72 -0.05 18.54
CA GLU A 153 -11.20 -1.40 18.35
C GLU A 153 -9.73 -1.38 17.91
N ARG A 154 -9.36 -0.48 17.00
CA ARG A 154 -7.96 -0.28 16.59
C ARG A 154 -7.08 0.22 17.74
N GLU A 155 -7.55 1.20 18.50
CA GLU A 155 -6.81 1.76 19.63
C GLU A 155 -6.59 0.71 20.72
N THR A 156 -7.63 -0.04 21.08
CA THR A 156 -7.52 -1.14 22.05
C THR A 156 -6.59 -2.25 21.57
N ALA A 157 -6.62 -2.62 20.29
CA ALA A 157 -5.68 -3.58 19.72
C ALA A 157 -4.23 -3.07 19.76
N VAL A 158 -4.00 -1.79 19.43
CA VAL A 158 -2.67 -1.16 19.49
C VAL A 158 -2.16 -1.11 20.94
N VAL A 159 -3.00 -0.73 21.90
CA VAL A 159 -2.64 -0.72 23.33
C VAL A 159 -2.34 -2.14 23.82
N GLY A 160 -3.15 -3.13 23.42
CA GLY A 160 -2.92 -4.54 23.74
C GLY A 160 -1.59 -5.06 23.20
N LEU A 161 -1.27 -4.78 21.93
CA LEU A 161 0.02 -5.13 21.33
C LEU A 161 1.20 -4.45 22.02
N ARG A 162 1.09 -3.15 22.33
CA ARG A 162 2.12 -2.42 23.09
C ARG A 162 2.36 -3.05 24.46
N ALA A 163 1.31 -3.37 25.20
CA ALA A 163 1.42 -4.02 26.51
C ALA A 163 2.05 -5.42 26.42
N GLN A 164 1.76 -6.19 25.36
CA GLN A 164 2.41 -7.48 25.11
C GLN A 164 3.89 -7.31 24.81
N PHE A 165 4.26 -6.38 23.92
CA PHE A 165 5.66 -6.07 23.62
C PHE A 165 6.42 -5.59 24.85
N ASP A 166 5.83 -4.69 25.66
CA ASP A 166 6.46 -4.20 26.89
C ASP A 166 6.70 -5.35 27.89
N LYS A 167 5.75 -6.28 28.00
CA LYS A 167 5.87 -7.47 28.85
C LYS A 167 6.93 -8.45 28.34
N GLU A 168 7.04 -8.64 27.03
CA GLU A 168 8.08 -9.48 26.42
C GLU A 168 9.47 -8.86 26.60
N VAL A 169 9.59 -7.55 26.37
CA VAL A 169 10.84 -6.80 26.56
C VAL A 169 11.27 -6.83 28.03
N SER A 170 10.36 -6.63 28.99
CA SER A 170 10.69 -6.75 30.41
C SER A 170 11.07 -8.17 30.79
N GLY A 171 10.34 -9.18 30.30
CA GLY A 171 10.66 -10.59 30.53
C GLY A 171 12.02 -11.00 29.95
N LEU A 172 12.40 -10.49 28.77
CA LEU A 172 13.72 -10.72 28.18
C LEU A 172 14.83 -10.04 29.00
N LYS A 173 14.62 -8.79 29.43
CA LYS A 173 15.57 -8.09 30.30
C LYS A 173 15.78 -8.83 31.62
N GLU A 174 14.71 -9.26 32.28
CA GLU A 174 14.82 -10.03 33.53
C GLU A 174 15.56 -11.37 33.32
N ARG A 175 15.34 -12.07 32.20
CA ARG A 175 16.08 -13.30 31.89
C ARG A 175 17.55 -13.01 31.67
N GLN A 176 17.89 -11.99 30.89
CA GLN A 176 19.27 -11.58 30.65
C GLN A 176 19.96 -11.14 31.94
N GLU A 177 19.29 -10.39 32.81
CA GLU A 177 19.82 -10.00 34.12
C GLU A 177 20.06 -11.22 35.02
N ARG A 178 19.12 -12.18 35.06
CA ARG A 178 19.31 -13.44 35.80
C ARG A 178 20.46 -14.26 35.24
N GLU A 179 20.59 -14.38 33.91
CA GLU A 179 21.69 -15.08 33.25
C GLU A 179 23.04 -14.41 33.54
N LEU A 180 23.11 -13.07 33.47
CA LEU A 180 24.33 -12.33 33.82
C LEU A 180 24.72 -12.49 35.29
N LEU A 181 23.75 -12.50 36.21
CA LEU A 181 24.00 -12.76 37.62
C LEU A 181 24.46 -14.20 37.86
N ALA A 182 23.85 -15.18 37.20
CA ALA A 182 24.26 -16.58 37.28
C ALA A 182 25.68 -16.78 36.74
N LEU A 183 26.00 -16.16 35.60
CA LEU A 183 27.33 -16.24 34.98
C LEU A 183 28.40 -15.55 35.85
N ARG A 184 28.09 -14.40 36.44
CA ARG A 184 28.96 -13.76 37.44
C ARG A 184 29.19 -14.66 38.65
N GLY A 185 28.14 -15.24 39.21
CA GLY A 185 28.26 -16.18 40.33
C GLY A 185 29.09 -17.41 39.98
N GLN A 186 28.96 -17.93 38.75
CA GLN A 186 29.79 -19.02 38.25
C GLN A 186 31.26 -18.61 38.13
N PHE A 187 31.56 -17.46 37.54
CA PHE A 187 32.93 -16.96 37.43
C PHE A 187 33.56 -16.67 38.79
N GLU A 188 32.80 -16.14 39.75
CA GLU A 188 33.25 -15.94 41.12
C GLU A 188 33.57 -17.28 41.80
N LEU A 189 32.73 -18.31 41.61
CA LEU A 189 32.96 -19.65 42.14
C LEU A 189 34.18 -20.31 41.48
N GLU A 190 34.34 -20.20 40.16
CA GLU A 190 35.51 -20.68 39.42
C GLU A 190 36.79 -19.97 39.86
N ALA A 191 36.73 -18.65 40.07
CA ALA A 191 37.86 -17.87 40.59
C ALA A 191 38.25 -18.30 42.01
N VAL A 192 37.27 -18.55 42.90
CA VAL A 192 37.53 -19.01 44.26
C VAL A 192 38.09 -20.44 44.27
N THR A 193 37.51 -21.35 43.49
CA THR A 193 37.95 -22.75 43.42
C THR A 193 39.34 -22.89 42.80
N THR A 194 39.63 -22.16 41.72
CA THR A 194 40.97 -22.12 41.11
C THR A 194 41.99 -21.52 42.07
N LYS A 195 41.67 -20.40 42.74
CA LYS A 195 42.54 -19.81 43.76
C LYS A 195 42.81 -20.80 44.90
N ALA A 196 41.78 -21.49 45.39
CA ALA A 196 41.93 -22.50 46.45
C ALA A 196 42.79 -23.71 46.01
N ALA A 197 42.66 -24.14 44.75
CA ALA A 197 43.50 -25.19 44.18
C ALA A 197 44.97 -24.74 44.10
N TYR A 198 45.23 -23.53 43.60
CA TYR A 198 46.58 -22.96 43.54
C TYR A 198 47.20 -22.76 44.91
N THR A 199 46.45 -22.29 45.92
CA THR A 199 46.97 -22.17 47.29
C THR A 199 47.34 -23.53 47.86
N LYS A 200 46.52 -24.56 47.63
CA LYS A 200 46.81 -25.93 48.08
C LYS A 200 48.06 -26.50 47.41
N GLU A 201 48.26 -26.25 46.12
CA GLU A 201 49.48 -26.66 45.42
C GLU A 201 50.72 -25.91 45.91
N LEU A 202 50.59 -24.61 46.19
CA LEU A 202 51.67 -23.81 46.77
C LEU A 202 52.06 -24.34 48.16
N ASP A 203 51.09 -24.63 49.02
CA ASP A 203 51.34 -25.19 50.35
C ASP A 203 52.01 -26.57 50.24
N ALA A 204 51.57 -27.42 49.30
CA ALA A 204 52.19 -28.71 49.05
C ALA A 204 53.65 -28.55 48.58
N LYS A 205 53.93 -27.65 47.64
CA LYS A 205 55.30 -27.37 47.17
C LYS A 205 56.16 -26.77 48.29
N ALA A 206 55.63 -25.84 49.08
CA ALA A 206 56.33 -25.25 50.21
C ALA A 206 56.69 -26.31 51.26
N SER A 207 55.76 -27.23 51.57
CA SER A 207 56.04 -28.36 52.46
C SER A 207 57.14 -29.28 51.91
N ARG A 208 57.15 -29.51 50.59
CA ARG A 208 58.18 -30.33 49.95
C ARG A 208 59.55 -29.67 49.95
N ILE A 209 59.60 -28.35 49.71
CA ILE A 209 60.83 -27.56 49.82
C ILE A 209 61.38 -27.66 51.24
N SER A 210 60.53 -27.43 52.26
CA SER A 210 60.95 -27.55 53.65
C SER A 210 61.48 -28.95 54.00
N GLN A 211 60.85 -30.02 53.50
CA GLN A 211 61.36 -31.39 53.67
C GLN A 211 62.71 -31.62 52.99
N LEU A 212 62.90 -31.06 51.79
CA LEU A 212 64.18 -31.20 51.07
C LEU A 212 65.28 -30.40 51.77
N ASP A 213 64.96 -29.22 52.30
CA ASP A 213 65.89 -28.40 53.07
C ASP A 213 66.32 -29.09 54.37
N THR A 214 65.39 -29.74 55.10
CA THR A 214 65.76 -30.51 56.30
C THR A 214 66.65 -31.68 55.97
N ILE A 215 66.34 -32.45 54.91
CA ILE A 215 67.20 -33.56 54.45
C ILE A 215 68.58 -33.06 54.02
N ALA A 216 68.65 -31.91 53.32
CA ALA A 216 69.93 -31.33 52.93
C ALA A 216 70.75 -30.87 54.14
N GLN A 217 70.10 -30.34 55.18
CA GLN A 217 70.76 -29.98 56.44
C GLN A 217 71.27 -31.22 57.19
N THR A 218 70.48 -32.29 57.28
CA THR A 218 70.93 -33.53 57.95
C THR A 218 72.10 -34.17 57.22
N LEU A 219 72.05 -34.25 55.88
CA LEU A 219 73.16 -34.78 55.09
C LEU A 219 74.43 -33.93 55.21
N ARG A 220 74.30 -32.60 55.35
CA ARG A 220 75.44 -31.73 55.63
C ARG A 220 76.04 -32.01 57.00
N ALA A 221 75.21 -32.14 58.04
CA ALA A 221 75.67 -32.49 59.37
C ALA A 221 76.36 -33.87 59.40
N GLU A 222 75.77 -34.88 58.78
CA GLU A 222 76.38 -36.22 58.66
C GLU A 222 77.72 -36.19 57.92
N LYS A 223 77.81 -35.39 56.84
CA LYS A 223 79.07 -35.22 56.09
C LYS A 223 80.14 -34.57 56.97
N ASP A 224 79.79 -33.54 57.74
CA ASP A 224 80.74 -32.87 58.64
C ASP A 224 81.16 -33.80 59.80
N ASP A 225 80.25 -34.57 60.39
CA ASP A 225 80.55 -35.59 61.40
C ASP A 225 81.49 -36.68 60.86
N LEU A 226 81.25 -37.16 59.63
CA LEU A 226 82.12 -38.15 58.97
C LEU A 226 83.51 -37.56 58.67
N PHE A 227 83.57 -36.28 58.31
CA PHE A 227 84.82 -35.59 58.07
C PHE A 227 85.63 -35.44 59.37
N ASP A 228 84.99 -35.10 60.49
CA ASP A 228 85.62 -35.04 61.81
C ASP A 228 86.11 -36.42 62.26
N GLN A 229 85.32 -37.48 62.04
CA GLN A 229 85.75 -38.86 62.30
C GLN A 229 86.97 -39.26 61.46
N LEU A 230 87.00 -38.88 60.18
CA LEU A 230 88.15 -39.13 59.31
C LEU A 230 89.39 -38.39 59.80
N GLN A 231 89.26 -37.13 60.24
CA GLN A 231 90.37 -36.37 60.81
C GLN A 231 90.91 -37.01 62.09
N LEU A 232 90.02 -37.47 62.98
CA LEU A 232 90.41 -38.18 64.20
C LEU A 232 91.16 -39.48 63.87
N ARG A 233 90.64 -40.28 62.94
CA ARG A 233 91.33 -41.51 62.49
C ARG A 233 92.67 -41.23 61.84
N GLN A 234 92.76 -40.16 61.05
CA GLN A 234 94.01 -39.72 60.46
C GLN A 234 95.04 -39.34 61.54
N ALA A 235 94.62 -38.60 62.57
CA ALA A 235 95.47 -38.25 63.71
C ALA A 235 95.90 -39.48 64.54
N GLU A 236 95.00 -40.45 64.76
CA GLU A 236 95.32 -41.74 65.40
C GLU A 236 96.35 -42.55 64.59
N LEU A 237 96.18 -42.60 63.27
CA LEU A 237 97.11 -43.29 62.36
C LEU A 237 98.48 -42.61 62.35
N GLU A 238 98.51 -41.28 62.28
CA GLU A 238 99.75 -40.51 62.36
C GLU A 238 100.45 -40.73 63.70
N SER A 239 99.73 -40.65 64.82
CA SER A 239 100.26 -40.96 66.15
C SER A 239 100.82 -42.38 66.24
N SER A 240 100.09 -43.38 65.73
CA SER A 240 100.54 -44.78 65.69
C SER A 240 101.79 -44.97 64.83
N ARG A 241 101.89 -44.26 63.69
CA ARG A 241 103.11 -44.25 62.85
C ARG A 241 104.29 -43.65 63.59
N HIS A 242 104.12 -42.51 64.26
CA HIS A 242 105.18 -41.89 65.06
C HIS A 242 105.64 -42.82 66.20
N LEU A 243 104.71 -43.53 66.85
CA LEU A 243 105.06 -44.52 67.87
C LEU A 243 105.83 -45.71 67.27
N LEU A 244 105.42 -46.22 66.12
CA LEU A 244 106.14 -47.28 65.40
C LEU A 244 107.54 -46.84 65.00
N ASP A 245 107.70 -45.63 64.47
CA ASP A 245 109.01 -45.08 64.10
C ASP A 245 109.93 -44.94 65.35
N SER A 246 109.37 -44.52 66.48
CA SER A 246 110.07 -44.47 67.77
C SER A 246 110.48 -45.85 68.27
N LEU A 247 109.58 -46.84 68.24
CA LEU A 247 109.87 -48.22 68.62
C LEU A 247 110.90 -48.86 67.67
N GLN A 248 110.85 -48.55 66.38
CA GLN A 248 111.82 -49.01 65.40
C GLN A 248 113.20 -48.42 65.68
N SER A 249 113.28 -47.12 66.02
CA SER A 249 114.51 -46.48 66.46
C SER A 249 115.07 -47.16 67.73
N GLN A 250 114.24 -47.38 68.75
CA GLN A 250 114.65 -48.08 69.98
C GLN A 250 115.09 -49.53 69.69
N ALA A 251 114.37 -50.25 68.85
CA ALA A 251 114.75 -51.61 68.45
C ALA A 251 116.10 -51.62 67.71
N SER A 252 116.37 -50.63 66.87
CA SER A 252 117.68 -50.49 66.21
C SER A 252 118.81 -50.20 67.21
N GLU A 253 118.53 -49.41 68.25
CA GLU A 253 119.48 -49.13 69.34
C GLU A 253 119.73 -50.38 70.19
N TYR A 254 118.69 -51.12 70.56
CA TYR A 254 118.87 -52.40 71.27
C TYR A 254 119.59 -53.44 70.42
N GLN A 255 119.33 -53.49 69.11
CA GLN A 255 120.10 -54.35 68.21
C GLN A 255 121.58 -53.95 68.19
N TYR A 256 121.89 -52.65 68.23
CA TYR A 256 123.27 -52.17 68.36
C TYR A 256 123.88 -52.59 69.70
N GLN A 257 123.18 -52.40 70.83
CA GLN A 257 123.63 -52.84 72.16
C GLN A 257 123.82 -54.36 72.25
N ILE A 258 122.93 -55.15 71.64
CA ILE A 258 123.06 -56.60 71.55
C ILE A 258 124.29 -56.97 70.73
N ARG A 259 124.52 -56.33 69.58
CA ARG A 259 125.75 -56.57 68.79
C ARG A 259 126.99 -56.25 69.62
N GLU A 260 127.04 -55.09 70.26
CA GLU A 260 128.17 -54.68 71.10
C GLU A 260 128.39 -55.64 72.28
N SER A 261 127.33 -56.03 72.99
CA SER A 261 127.43 -57.01 74.08
C SER A 261 127.77 -58.42 73.59
N THR A 262 127.30 -58.83 72.40
CA THR A 262 127.66 -60.09 71.76
C THR A 262 129.12 -60.07 71.35
N GLU A 263 129.64 -58.95 70.85
CA GLU A 263 131.07 -58.76 70.58
C GLU A 263 131.89 -58.85 71.87
N ARG A 264 131.45 -58.20 72.96
CA ARG A 264 132.08 -58.35 74.29
C ARG A 264 132.02 -59.78 74.79
N VAL A 265 130.88 -60.47 74.64
CA VAL A 265 130.74 -61.88 75.02
C VAL A 265 131.60 -62.76 74.14
N ALA A 266 131.73 -62.49 72.84
CA ALA A 266 132.60 -63.23 71.93
C ALA A 266 134.07 -63.07 72.36
N LEU A 267 134.49 -61.87 72.77
CA LEU A 267 135.81 -61.64 73.37
C LEU A 267 135.99 -62.43 74.66
N LEU A 268 135.03 -62.34 75.60
CA LEU A 268 135.06 -63.13 76.84
C LEU A 268 134.97 -64.64 76.58
N GLN A 269 134.29 -65.08 75.52
CA GLN A 269 134.21 -66.47 75.09
C GLN A 269 135.49 -66.90 74.42
N GLU A 270 136.23 -66.03 73.74
CA GLU A 270 137.57 -66.32 73.25
C GLU A 270 138.52 -66.52 74.44
N GLU A 271 138.44 -65.65 75.45
CA GLU A 271 139.15 -65.80 76.73
C GLU A 271 138.70 -67.06 77.50
N LEU A 272 137.40 -67.34 77.54
CA LEU A 272 136.86 -68.56 78.14
C LEU A 272 137.23 -69.77 77.31
N ALA A 273 137.30 -69.70 75.98
CA ALA A 273 137.73 -70.78 75.10
C ALA A 273 139.24 -70.96 75.19
N GLU A 274 140.02 -69.96 75.57
CA GLU A 274 141.38 -70.14 76.07
C GLU A 274 141.36 -70.88 77.42
N ALA A 275 140.48 -70.49 78.36
CA ALA A 275 140.30 -71.16 79.66
C ALA A 275 139.62 -72.55 79.60
N GLN A 276 138.91 -72.85 78.51
CA GLN A 276 138.22 -74.11 78.24
C GLN A 276 139.02 -74.94 77.24
N ARG A 277 139.89 -74.38 76.40
CA ARG A 277 141.05 -75.14 75.89
C ARG A 277 141.88 -75.67 77.06
N GLN A 278 141.85 -74.99 78.22
CA GLN A 278 142.41 -75.50 79.47
C GLN A 278 141.48 -76.45 80.26
N GLN A 279 140.14 -76.47 80.05
CA GLN A 279 139.18 -77.28 80.86
C GLN A 279 138.30 -78.29 80.09
N SER A 280 138.25 -78.30 78.76
CA SER A 280 137.29 -79.06 77.93
C SER A 280 137.88 -80.32 77.27
N LEU A 281 138.69 -81.06 78.02
CA LEU A 281 138.92 -82.50 77.80
C LEU A 281 137.76 -83.37 78.34
N GLY A 282 136.50 -82.89 78.29
CA GLY A 282 135.36 -83.63 78.86
C GLY A 282 133.98 -83.19 78.35
N LEU A 283 133.49 -83.87 77.30
CA LEU A 283 132.13 -84.43 77.04
C LEU A 283 130.96 -83.98 77.97
N GLN A 284 129.69 -83.80 77.59
CA GLN A 284 128.87 -84.01 76.38
C GLN A 284 127.43 -83.46 76.69
N SER A 285 126.65 -83.15 75.65
CA SER A 285 125.17 -82.87 75.61
C SER A 285 124.33 -84.11 76.06
N PRO A 286 122.97 -84.25 76.00
CA PRO A 286 121.88 -83.41 75.44
C PRO A 286 120.43 -83.49 76.07
N SER A 287 119.51 -82.70 75.46
CA SER A 287 118.10 -82.97 75.04
C SER A 287 116.90 -82.94 76.01
N ALA A 288 115.79 -82.36 75.50
CA ALA A 288 114.48 -82.11 76.13
C ALA A 288 113.34 -83.00 75.55
N SER A 289 112.25 -83.14 76.31
CA SER A 289 111.27 -84.24 76.32
C SER A 289 109.91 -83.97 75.64
N ALA A 290 109.12 -85.04 75.48
CA ALA A 290 107.91 -85.17 74.65
C ALA A 290 106.64 -84.41 75.11
N ASP A 291 106.62 -83.76 76.27
CA ASP A 291 105.42 -83.07 76.80
C ASP A 291 105.10 -81.77 76.05
N GLU A 292 106.11 -81.15 75.43
CA GLU A 292 105.94 -79.94 74.62
C GLU A 292 105.14 -80.19 73.33
N VAL A 293 105.24 -81.40 72.77
CA VAL A 293 104.55 -81.78 71.54
C VAL A 293 103.04 -81.92 71.75
N SER A 294 102.63 -82.50 72.88
CA SER A 294 101.21 -82.70 73.22
C SER A 294 100.46 -81.39 73.49
N ARG A 295 101.14 -80.41 74.11
CA ARG A 295 100.56 -79.09 74.38
C ARG A 295 100.32 -78.28 73.10
N LEU A 296 101.17 -78.45 72.09
CA LEU A 296 101.03 -77.78 70.80
C LEU A 296 99.84 -78.29 69.98
N LEU A 297 99.49 -79.58 70.08
CA LEU A 297 98.36 -80.18 69.35
C LEU A 297 97.00 -79.70 69.85
N LEU A 298 96.77 -79.72 71.18
CA LEU A 298 95.51 -79.21 71.77
C LEU A 298 95.30 -77.72 71.48
N GLY A 299 96.40 -76.94 71.49
CA GLY A 299 96.36 -75.53 71.11
C GLY A 299 96.05 -75.30 69.62
N ALA A 300 96.31 -76.27 68.75
CA ALA A 300 95.94 -76.20 67.33
C ALA A 300 94.46 -76.55 67.12
N GLU A 301 93.93 -77.58 67.78
CA GLU A 301 92.53 -77.99 67.69
C GLU A 301 91.56 -76.88 68.14
N ALA A 302 91.83 -76.24 69.28
CA ALA A 302 91.02 -75.12 69.77
C ALA A 302 91.02 -73.92 68.79
N LYS A 303 92.12 -73.70 68.06
CA LYS A 303 92.19 -72.66 67.02
C LYS A 303 91.36 -73.01 65.79
N PHE A 304 91.26 -74.28 65.42
CA PHE A 304 90.42 -74.70 64.31
C PHE A 304 88.93 -74.66 64.66
N ASP A 305 88.55 -75.04 65.88
CA ASP A 305 87.16 -74.96 66.34
C ASP A 305 86.64 -73.53 66.41
N THR A 306 87.45 -72.61 66.94
CA THR A 306 87.10 -71.17 66.94
C THR A 306 86.98 -70.61 65.53
N ARG A 307 87.85 -71.04 64.61
CA ARG A 307 87.78 -70.64 63.20
C ARG A 307 86.56 -71.23 62.48
N LEU A 308 86.18 -72.47 62.77
CA LEU A 308 84.97 -73.09 62.25
C LEU A 308 83.71 -72.43 62.79
N ALA A 309 83.68 -72.08 64.08
CA ALA A 309 82.57 -71.34 64.68
C ALA A 309 82.41 -69.94 64.05
N GLU A 310 83.52 -69.23 63.83
CA GLU A 310 83.51 -67.92 63.17
C GLU A 310 83.06 -68.04 61.70
N LEU A 311 83.55 -69.04 60.95
CA LEU A 311 83.11 -69.27 59.56
C LEU A 311 81.62 -69.61 59.47
N ARG A 312 81.08 -70.39 60.42
CA ARG A 312 79.63 -70.66 60.49
C ARG A 312 78.83 -69.40 60.81
N ARG A 313 79.33 -68.54 61.71
CA ARG A 313 78.71 -67.25 62.02
C ARG A 313 78.71 -66.33 60.81
N GLN A 314 79.81 -66.26 60.07
CA GLN A 314 79.93 -65.49 58.83
C GLN A 314 78.97 -66.00 57.76
N LEU A 315 78.88 -67.33 57.58
CA LEU A 315 77.93 -67.93 56.64
C LEU A 315 76.49 -67.54 56.97
N ALA A 316 76.08 -67.63 58.24
CA ALA A 316 74.72 -67.26 58.67
C ALA A 316 74.42 -65.76 58.46
N VAL A 317 75.41 -64.88 58.63
CA VAL A 317 75.27 -63.45 58.33
C VAL A 317 75.08 -63.23 56.83
N VAL A 318 75.89 -63.87 55.98
CA VAL A 318 75.78 -63.74 54.52
C VAL A 318 74.44 -64.30 54.00
N GLU A 319 73.96 -65.42 54.54
CA GLU A 319 72.65 -65.97 54.19
C GLU A 319 71.52 -65.02 54.57
N LYS A 320 71.60 -64.40 55.75
CA LYS A 320 70.64 -63.39 56.19
C LYS A 320 70.68 -62.14 55.30
N GLU A 321 71.87 -61.63 54.97
CA GLU A 321 72.05 -60.49 54.06
C GLU A 321 71.51 -60.78 52.66
N ARG A 322 71.69 -62.02 52.16
CA ARG A 322 71.09 -62.48 50.90
C ARG A 322 69.57 -62.43 50.97
N ASP A 323 68.97 -63.02 52.00
CA ASP A 323 67.52 -63.09 52.15
C ASP A 323 66.90 -61.69 52.28
N GLU A 324 67.53 -60.82 53.08
CA GLU A 324 67.15 -59.41 53.20
C GLU A 324 67.25 -58.70 51.84
N GLY A 325 68.35 -58.93 51.10
CA GLY A 325 68.52 -58.44 49.73
C GLY A 325 67.42 -58.91 48.78
N GLU A 326 67.08 -60.20 48.78
CA GLU A 326 66.01 -60.77 47.94
C GLU A 326 64.63 -60.16 48.26
N VAL A 327 64.34 -59.95 49.54
CA VAL A 327 63.10 -59.29 49.99
C VAL A 327 63.07 -57.83 49.54
N GLU A 328 64.18 -57.10 49.67
CA GLU A 328 64.28 -55.72 49.19
C GLU A 328 64.13 -55.62 47.67
N TRP A 329 64.77 -56.51 46.90
CA TRP A 329 64.61 -56.57 45.45
C TRP A 329 63.18 -56.88 45.04
N SER A 330 62.53 -57.83 45.72
CA SER A 330 61.13 -58.17 45.49
C SER A 330 60.20 -56.99 45.81
N ARG A 331 60.47 -56.23 46.88
CA ARG A 331 59.74 -55.01 47.22
C ARG A 331 59.92 -53.95 46.14
N LYS A 332 61.16 -53.63 45.76
CA LYS A 332 61.49 -52.65 44.72
C LYS A 332 60.87 -53.02 43.37
N LEU A 333 60.90 -54.29 42.98
CA LEU A 333 60.30 -54.78 41.73
C LEU A 333 58.78 -54.60 41.74
N ASN A 334 58.11 -54.94 42.84
CA ASN A 334 56.68 -54.74 42.99
C ASN A 334 56.27 -53.26 42.98
N GLU A 335 57.07 -52.39 43.59
CA GLU A 335 56.87 -50.94 43.51
C GLU A 335 57.00 -50.43 42.07
N LYS A 336 58.03 -50.88 41.34
CA LYS A 336 58.22 -50.53 39.92
C LYS A 336 57.10 -51.06 39.04
N LEU A 337 56.59 -52.26 39.29
CA LEU A 337 55.42 -52.80 38.59
C LEU A 337 54.17 -51.93 38.83
N ARG A 338 53.91 -51.52 40.08
CA ARG A 338 52.80 -50.61 40.41
C ARG A 338 52.96 -49.23 39.76
N GLU A 339 54.18 -48.70 39.73
CA GLU A 339 54.49 -47.43 39.06
C GLU A 339 54.24 -47.53 37.54
N ILE A 340 54.69 -48.62 36.90
CA ILE A 340 54.43 -48.90 35.49
C ILE A 340 52.93 -49.02 35.21
N GLU A 341 52.18 -49.71 36.06
CA GLU A 341 50.72 -49.79 35.93
C GLU A 341 50.04 -48.43 36.10
N ALA A 342 50.49 -47.62 37.06
CA ALA A 342 49.97 -46.27 37.25
C ALA A 342 50.23 -45.39 36.01
N LEU A 343 51.45 -45.43 35.46
CA LEU A 343 51.81 -44.73 34.22
C LEU A 343 51.01 -45.24 33.02
N LYS A 344 50.78 -46.55 32.89
CA LYS A 344 49.90 -47.09 31.84
C LYS A 344 48.47 -46.56 31.95
N ARG A 345 47.93 -46.44 33.18
CA ARG A 345 46.59 -45.88 33.41
C ARG A 345 46.53 -44.39 33.07
N THR A 346 47.55 -43.60 33.39
CA THR A 346 47.58 -42.18 33.04
C THR A 346 47.68 -41.98 31.53
N VAL A 347 48.55 -42.73 30.84
CA VAL A 347 48.66 -42.70 29.38
C VAL A 347 47.33 -43.09 28.72
N ALA A 348 46.68 -44.16 29.18
CA ALA A 348 45.39 -44.57 28.65
C ALA A 348 44.28 -43.52 28.86
N ARG A 349 44.29 -42.80 29.99
CA ARG A 349 43.36 -41.68 30.25
C ARG A 349 43.65 -40.49 29.34
N SER A 350 44.92 -40.14 29.17
CA SER A 350 45.35 -39.08 28.25
C SER A 350 44.93 -39.37 26.82
N ALA A 351 45.15 -40.60 26.35
CA ALA A 351 44.76 -41.02 25.00
C ALA A 351 43.24 -40.92 24.77
N LYS A 352 42.43 -41.30 25.77
CA LYS A 352 40.96 -41.13 25.69
C LYS A 352 40.55 -39.66 25.68
N SER A 353 41.19 -38.83 26.51
CA SER A 353 40.93 -37.39 26.54
C SER A 353 41.24 -36.74 25.18
N GLU A 354 42.36 -37.12 24.55
CA GLU A 354 42.70 -36.64 23.20
C GLU A 354 41.68 -37.09 22.15
N ASP A 355 41.14 -38.30 22.25
CA ASP A 355 40.13 -38.81 21.32
C ASP A 355 38.80 -38.08 21.49
N ASP A 356 38.38 -37.83 22.74
CA ASP A 356 37.21 -37.01 23.06
C ASP A 356 37.37 -35.56 22.56
N GLU A 357 38.56 -34.96 22.73
CA GLU A 357 38.88 -33.63 22.22
C GLU A 357 38.86 -33.59 20.68
N LYS A 358 39.43 -34.59 20.00
CA LYS A 358 39.33 -34.71 18.53
C LYS A 358 37.88 -34.83 18.08
N GLY A 359 37.07 -35.63 18.76
CA GLY A 359 35.63 -35.74 18.48
C GLY A 359 34.91 -34.39 18.62
N ARG A 360 35.21 -33.62 19.67
CA ARG A 360 34.67 -32.26 19.84
C ARG A 360 35.16 -31.28 18.77
N ILE A 361 36.42 -31.37 18.38
CA ILE A 361 36.97 -30.53 17.31
C ILE A 361 36.26 -30.83 16.00
N ASP A 362 36.00 -32.10 15.68
CA ASP A 362 35.33 -32.47 14.44
C ASP A 362 33.85 -32.08 14.43
N THR A 363 33.14 -32.18 15.56
CA THR A 363 31.76 -31.64 15.65
C THR A 363 31.73 -30.12 15.48
N LEU A 364 32.68 -29.40 16.09
CA LEU A 364 32.82 -27.96 15.92
C LEU A 364 33.15 -27.58 14.46
N LYS A 365 34.01 -28.33 13.77
CA LYS A 365 34.29 -28.09 12.34
C LYS A 365 33.06 -28.26 11.47
N VAL A 366 32.25 -29.30 11.72
CA VAL A 366 31.00 -29.52 10.98
C VAL A 366 30.02 -28.37 11.22
N GLU A 367 29.89 -27.92 12.46
CA GLU A 367 29.02 -26.79 12.80
C GLU A 367 29.51 -25.47 12.17
N ILE A 368 30.82 -25.22 12.18
CA ILE A 368 31.42 -24.07 11.50
C ILE A 368 31.14 -24.13 9.99
N ALA A 369 31.25 -25.30 9.36
CA ALA A 369 30.94 -25.45 7.93
C ALA A 369 29.45 -25.19 7.65
N ARG A 370 28.56 -25.67 8.52
CA ARG A 370 27.11 -25.42 8.45
C ARG A 370 26.79 -23.93 8.53
N LEU A 371 27.36 -23.23 9.51
CA LEU A 371 27.15 -21.80 9.71
C LEU A 371 27.71 -20.97 8.55
N HIS A 372 28.84 -21.36 7.95
CA HIS A 372 29.36 -20.70 6.75
C HIS A 372 28.41 -20.83 5.55
N GLU A 373 27.81 -22.00 5.35
CA GLU A 373 26.84 -22.18 4.26
C GLU A 373 25.55 -21.40 4.52
N GLU A 374 25.05 -21.35 5.76
CA GLU A 374 23.92 -20.51 6.13
C GLU A 374 24.21 -19.02 5.90
N LEU A 375 25.41 -18.57 6.23
CA LEU A 375 25.84 -17.19 5.97
C LEU A 375 25.89 -16.91 4.46
N ARG A 376 26.40 -17.84 3.66
CA ARG A 376 26.46 -17.73 2.19
C ARG A 376 25.06 -17.64 1.58
N LEU A 377 24.14 -18.50 2.02
CA LEU A 377 22.74 -18.47 1.58
C LEU A 377 22.05 -17.16 1.98
N SER A 378 22.27 -16.70 3.21
CA SER A 378 21.72 -15.43 3.70
C SER A 378 22.25 -14.23 2.90
N GLN A 379 23.55 -14.22 2.57
CA GLN A 379 24.15 -13.19 1.72
C GLN A 379 23.57 -13.21 0.30
N ALA A 380 23.31 -14.39 -0.28
CA ALA A 380 22.65 -14.50 -1.58
C ALA A 380 21.25 -13.89 -1.56
N VAL A 381 20.43 -14.20 -0.54
CA VAL A 381 19.09 -13.61 -0.38
C VAL A 381 19.15 -12.09 -0.21
N ILE A 382 20.10 -11.58 0.59
CA ILE A 382 20.29 -10.13 0.74
C ILE A 382 20.66 -9.47 -0.59
N SER A 383 21.50 -10.12 -1.40
CA SER A 383 21.87 -9.60 -2.72
C SER A 383 20.68 -9.55 -3.68
N GLU A 384 19.84 -10.58 -3.68
CA GLU A 384 18.63 -10.65 -4.50
C GLU A 384 17.60 -9.59 -4.07
N LEU A 385 17.38 -9.43 -2.76
CA LEU A 385 16.48 -8.39 -2.24
C LEU A 385 16.97 -6.98 -2.59
N LYS A 386 18.29 -6.73 -2.58
CA LYS A 386 18.87 -5.46 -3.03
C LYS A 386 18.62 -5.22 -4.52
N GLU A 387 18.76 -6.25 -5.35
CA GLU A 387 18.47 -6.14 -6.78
C GLU A 387 16.98 -5.87 -7.04
N GLN A 388 16.09 -6.59 -6.34
CA GLN A 388 14.64 -6.36 -6.42
C GLN A 388 14.27 -4.94 -5.96
N ALA A 389 14.85 -4.45 -4.87
CA ALA A 389 14.66 -3.07 -4.41
C ALA A 389 15.12 -2.05 -5.47
N GLY A 390 16.25 -2.29 -6.14
CA GLY A 390 16.70 -1.47 -7.26
C GLY A 390 15.69 -1.42 -8.41
N ARG A 391 15.15 -2.58 -8.83
CA ARG A 391 14.13 -2.65 -9.88
C ARG A 391 12.84 -1.90 -9.50
N ILE A 392 12.44 -1.95 -8.22
CA ILE A 392 11.26 -1.21 -7.73
C ILE A 392 11.50 0.30 -7.82
N VAL A 393 12.70 0.77 -7.42
CA VAL A 393 13.08 2.18 -7.53
C VAL A 393 13.07 2.63 -9.00
N ASP A 394 13.62 1.84 -9.91
CA ASP A 394 13.60 2.15 -11.34
C ASP A 394 12.17 2.22 -11.89
N ALA A 395 11.29 1.29 -11.49
CA ALA A 395 9.86 1.33 -11.86
C ALA A 395 9.14 2.56 -11.27
N GLU A 396 9.46 2.94 -10.03
CA GLU A 396 8.91 4.13 -9.39
C GLU A 396 9.37 5.42 -10.11
N THR A 397 10.65 5.52 -10.48
CA THR A 397 11.14 6.67 -11.23
C THR A 397 10.50 6.77 -12.63
N ALA A 398 10.32 5.64 -13.31
CA ALA A 398 9.63 5.59 -14.60
C ALA A 398 8.17 6.04 -14.49
N THR A 399 7.43 5.56 -13.49
CA THR A 399 6.03 5.96 -13.26
C THR A 399 5.91 7.42 -12.84
N ARG A 400 6.82 7.94 -12.01
CA ARG A 400 6.89 9.37 -11.68
C ARG A 400 7.15 10.24 -12.91
N SER A 401 8.04 9.81 -13.81
CA SER A 401 8.28 10.51 -15.08
C SER A 401 7.03 10.52 -15.96
N GLN A 402 6.35 9.38 -16.09
CA GLN A 402 5.10 9.28 -16.85
C GLN A 402 3.99 10.16 -16.26
N LEU A 403 3.89 10.25 -14.94
CA LEU A 403 2.96 11.14 -14.24
C LEU A 403 3.27 12.60 -14.55
N ALA A 404 4.55 12.99 -14.51
CA ALA A 404 4.99 14.34 -14.85
C ALA A 404 4.64 14.68 -16.32
N ASP A 405 4.88 13.77 -17.25
CA ASP A 405 4.51 13.93 -18.67
C ASP A 405 3.00 14.03 -18.87
N ALA A 406 2.20 13.21 -18.16
CA ALA A 406 0.74 13.30 -18.20
C ALA A 406 0.25 14.64 -17.65
N ASN A 407 0.85 15.13 -16.57
CA ASN A 407 0.49 16.40 -15.95
C ASN A 407 0.84 17.60 -16.85
N THR A 408 1.99 17.57 -17.52
CA THR A 408 2.35 18.61 -18.51
C THR A 408 1.36 18.61 -19.68
N ARG A 409 0.99 17.44 -20.22
CA ARG A 409 -0.05 17.33 -21.26
C ARG A 409 -1.41 17.85 -20.79
N ALA A 410 -1.84 17.50 -19.58
CA ALA A 410 -3.08 18.00 -19.01
C ALA A 410 -3.08 19.54 -18.91
N ASN A 411 -1.99 20.14 -18.42
CA ASN A 411 -1.84 21.59 -18.37
C ASN A 411 -1.87 22.24 -19.75
N THR A 412 -1.22 21.64 -20.75
CA THR A 412 -1.29 22.18 -22.13
C THR A 412 -2.71 22.12 -22.70
N LEU A 413 -3.47 21.07 -22.43
CA LEU A 413 -4.87 20.96 -22.86
C LEU A 413 -5.77 21.96 -22.13
N LEU A 414 -5.55 22.20 -20.83
CA LEU A 414 -6.25 23.22 -20.06
C LEU A 414 -6.00 24.62 -20.64
N GLN A 415 -4.74 24.94 -20.96
CA GLN A 415 -4.40 26.22 -21.61
C GLN A 415 -5.10 26.38 -22.96
N GLN A 416 -5.10 25.33 -23.80
CA GLN A 416 -5.82 25.35 -25.08
C GLN A 416 -7.33 25.55 -24.90
N LEU A 417 -7.92 24.94 -23.87
CA LEU A 417 -9.34 25.08 -23.55
C LEU A 417 -9.67 26.53 -23.12
N GLU A 418 -8.81 27.15 -22.31
CA GLU A 418 -8.92 28.57 -21.96
C GLU A 418 -8.81 29.48 -23.20
N ASP A 419 -7.85 29.22 -24.09
CA ASP A 419 -7.70 29.96 -25.35
C ASP A 419 -8.95 29.83 -26.23
N PHE A 420 -9.54 28.61 -26.34
CA PHE A 420 -10.78 28.38 -27.09
C PHE A 420 -11.97 29.10 -26.46
N LYS A 421 -12.12 29.07 -25.13
CA LYS A 421 -13.15 29.83 -24.41
C LYS A 421 -12.99 31.33 -24.65
N GLY A 422 -11.75 31.85 -24.65
CA GLY A 422 -11.44 33.23 -24.96
C GLY A 422 -11.88 33.62 -26.38
N ARG A 423 -11.53 32.79 -27.38
CA ARG A 423 -11.96 32.98 -28.78
C ARG A 423 -13.48 32.91 -28.93
N GLU A 424 -14.13 31.96 -28.26
CA GLU A 424 -15.59 31.84 -28.28
C GLU A 424 -16.27 33.08 -27.69
N ALA A 425 -15.78 33.59 -26.55
CA ALA A 425 -16.27 34.82 -25.95
C ALA A 425 -16.10 36.03 -26.89
N GLN A 426 -14.94 36.13 -27.56
CA GLN A 426 -14.68 37.16 -28.56
C GLN A 426 -15.63 37.06 -29.76
N LEU A 427 -15.86 35.85 -30.28
CA LEU A 427 -16.81 35.62 -31.38
C LEU A 427 -18.25 35.95 -30.98
N ARG A 428 -18.68 35.62 -29.75
CA ARG A 428 -19.98 36.03 -29.21
C ARG A 428 -20.11 37.55 -29.12
N ALA A 429 -19.09 38.24 -28.63
CA ALA A 429 -19.06 39.69 -28.57
C ALA A 429 -19.16 40.30 -29.98
N ASN A 430 -18.34 39.83 -30.94
CA ASN A 430 -18.39 40.26 -32.33
C ASN A 430 -19.76 40.02 -32.97
N ASN A 431 -20.39 38.86 -32.73
CA ASN A 431 -21.73 38.56 -33.23
C ASN A 431 -22.79 39.51 -32.63
N LYS A 432 -22.67 39.87 -31.35
CA LYS A 432 -23.54 40.86 -30.73
C LYS A 432 -23.38 42.24 -31.39
N THR A 433 -22.15 42.69 -31.61
CA THR A 433 -21.85 43.94 -32.30
C THR A 433 -22.44 43.94 -33.72
N LEU A 434 -22.22 42.87 -34.50
CA LEU A 434 -22.77 42.72 -35.85
C LEU A 434 -24.31 42.73 -35.86
N ARG A 435 -24.96 42.12 -34.86
CA ARG A 435 -26.44 42.20 -34.73
C ARG A 435 -26.91 43.61 -34.42
N GLU A 436 -26.18 44.36 -33.60
CA GLU A 436 -26.48 45.76 -33.31
C GLU A 436 -26.27 46.65 -34.54
N GLU A 437 -25.19 46.44 -35.29
CA GLU A 437 -24.94 47.10 -36.57
C GLU A 437 -26.02 46.76 -37.60
N LEU A 438 -26.41 45.49 -37.72
CA LEU A 438 -27.50 45.06 -38.59
C LEU A 438 -28.81 45.74 -38.20
N ARG A 439 -29.14 45.83 -36.91
CA ARG A 439 -30.32 46.58 -36.45
C ARG A 439 -30.24 48.07 -36.78
N LYS A 440 -29.06 48.69 -36.67
CA LYS A 440 -28.85 50.09 -37.06
C LYS A 440 -29.00 50.30 -38.57
N VAL A 441 -28.51 49.36 -39.39
CA VAL A 441 -28.68 49.38 -40.85
C VAL A 441 -30.14 49.13 -41.24
N GLN A 442 -30.82 48.18 -40.59
CA GLN A 442 -32.24 47.93 -40.79
C GLN A 442 -33.10 49.12 -40.36
N SER A 443 -32.78 49.76 -39.23
CA SER A 443 -33.51 50.95 -38.79
C SER A 443 -33.25 52.15 -39.70
N SER A 444 -32.02 52.33 -40.21
CA SER A 444 -31.73 53.36 -41.21
C SER A 444 -32.41 53.08 -42.55
N ALA A 445 -32.42 51.83 -43.03
CA ALA A 445 -33.14 51.40 -44.22
C ALA A 445 -34.67 51.58 -44.08
N ALA A 446 -35.24 51.21 -42.93
CA ALA A 446 -36.66 51.43 -42.63
C ALA A 446 -37.00 52.92 -42.53
N LEU A 447 -36.08 53.77 -42.04
CA LEU A 447 -36.25 55.23 -42.04
C LEU A 447 -36.24 55.79 -43.47
N LEU A 448 -35.37 55.28 -44.34
CA LEU A 448 -35.30 55.59 -45.77
C LEU A 448 -36.55 55.09 -46.53
N GLU A 449 -37.11 53.94 -46.14
CA GLU A 449 -38.34 53.39 -46.71
C GLU A 449 -39.59 54.16 -46.25
N ARG A 450 -39.62 54.64 -44.99
CA ARG A 450 -40.70 55.48 -44.45
C ARG A 450 -40.70 56.92 -44.99
N GLN A 451 -39.61 57.36 -45.62
CA GLN A 451 -39.55 58.61 -46.39
C GLN A 451 -39.98 58.44 -47.86
N ARG A 452 -40.32 57.22 -48.32
CA ARG A 452 -40.87 56.99 -49.67
C ARG A 452 -42.39 56.77 -49.59
N ASN A 453 -43.13 57.55 -50.37
CA ASN A 453 -44.58 57.45 -50.56
C ASN A 453 -45.04 56.03 -50.90
N PRO A 454 -46.28 55.64 -50.53
CA PRO A 454 -46.88 54.39 -50.98
C PRO A 454 -47.31 54.57 -52.44
N GLY A 455 -46.54 54.03 -53.36
CA GLY A 455 -46.88 54.05 -54.77
C GLY A 455 -45.65 53.93 -55.64
N VAL A 456 -45.79 53.14 -56.69
CA VAL A 456 -44.79 52.85 -57.74
C VAL A 456 -43.84 51.70 -57.38
N GLY A 457 -44.38 50.49 -57.51
CA GLY A 457 -43.59 49.33 -57.85
C GLY A 457 -43.17 49.39 -59.31
N TYR A 458 -41.88 49.21 -59.56
CA TYR A 458 -41.29 48.76 -60.82
C TYR A 458 -39.91 48.27 -60.43
N TRP A 459 -39.66 46.96 -60.52
CA TRP A 459 -38.41 46.30 -60.94
C TRP A 459 -38.64 44.79 -60.79
N ALA A 460 -39.56 44.29 -61.62
CA ALA A 460 -39.49 42.92 -62.07
C ALA A 460 -39.05 42.96 -63.54
N ARG A 461 -38.07 42.10 -63.85
CA ARG A 461 -37.82 41.43 -65.14
C ARG A 461 -36.74 42.03 -66.07
N ASN A 462 -35.63 41.29 -66.20
CA ASN A 462 -35.22 40.55 -67.41
C ASN A 462 -34.02 39.66 -67.02
N ALA A 463 -34.12 38.33 -67.13
CA ALA A 463 -33.95 37.51 -68.34
C ALA A 463 -32.47 37.41 -68.77
N GLU A 464 -31.88 36.23 -68.64
CA GLU A 464 -31.39 35.42 -69.77
C GLU A 464 -30.43 34.34 -69.23
N SER A 465 -30.86 33.09 -69.35
CA SER A 465 -30.08 31.89 -69.06
C SER A 465 -29.75 31.20 -70.38
N SER A 466 -28.47 31.19 -70.79
CA SER A 466 -27.97 30.20 -71.75
C SER A 466 -26.43 30.13 -71.77
N SER A 467 -25.90 28.90 -71.61
CA SER A 467 -24.80 28.29 -72.40
C SER A 467 -23.41 28.95 -72.35
N ASP A 468 -22.26 28.28 -72.33
CA ASP A 468 -21.82 26.88 -72.25
C ASP A 468 -20.27 26.89 -72.23
N ALA A 469 -19.71 25.69 -71.98
CA ALA A 469 -18.41 25.22 -72.49
C ALA A 469 -17.08 25.62 -71.78
N ARG A 470 -16.50 24.63 -71.06
CA ARG A 470 -15.26 23.87 -71.42
C ARG A 470 -14.49 23.33 -70.20
N SER A 471 -14.66 22.03 -69.99
CA SER A 471 -13.79 21.03 -69.33
C SER A 471 -12.38 20.93 -69.98
N PRO A 472 -11.49 19.92 -69.74
CA PRO A 472 -11.55 18.73 -68.86
C PRO A 472 -10.23 18.37 -68.10
N ARG A 473 -10.18 17.36 -67.21
CA ARG A 473 -9.75 15.97 -67.48
C ARG A 473 -9.89 15.11 -66.19
N SER A 474 -10.79 14.12 -66.17
CA SER A 474 -10.62 12.64 -66.37
C SER A 474 -10.23 11.87 -65.09
N SER A 475 -11.06 10.97 -64.52
CA SER A 475 -11.42 9.58 -64.96
C SER A 475 -10.24 8.60 -64.80
N VAL A 476 -10.29 7.33 -64.36
CA VAL A 476 -11.29 6.30 -64.02
C VAL A 476 -10.52 5.13 -63.32
N SER A 477 -11.27 4.21 -62.73
CA SER A 477 -10.97 2.91 -62.09
C SER A 477 -10.06 1.91 -62.84
N ASP A 478 -9.23 1.13 -62.10
CA ASP A 478 -9.33 -0.34 -61.89
C ASP A 478 -8.05 -0.96 -61.22
N LEU A 479 -8.27 -2.07 -60.49
CA LEU A 479 -7.45 -2.86 -59.51
C LEU A 479 -6.16 -3.55 -60.07
N PRO A 480 -5.30 -4.34 -59.33
CA PRO A 480 -5.36 -4.88 -57.94
C PRO A 480 -4.05 -4.90 -57.08
N SER A 481 -4.21 -5.23 -55.78
CA SER A 481 -3.30 -5.98 -54.86
C SER A 481 -1.83 -5.54 -54.64
N HIS A 482 -1.52 -4.98 -53.46
CA HIS A 482 -0.53 -5.55 -52.52
C HIS A 482 -0.57 -4.87 -51.13
N ASN A 483 -0.92 -5.66 -50.11
CA ASN A 483 -0.34 -5.76 -48.76
C ASN A 483 0.26 -4.51 -48.05
N GLY A 484 -0.27 -4.18 -46.85
CA GLY A 484 0.47 -3.40 -45.85
C GLY A 484 -0.38 -2.54 -44.91
N GLN A 485 -0.67 -3.08 -43.73
CA GLN A 485 -1.38 -2.50 -42.57
C GLN A 485 -1.07 -1.02 -42.24
N ASN A 486 -2.12 -0.21 -42.01
CA ASN A 486 -2.32 0.48 -40.73
C ASN A 486 -3.66 1.23 -40.69
N GLY A 487 -4.42 0.97 -39.63
CA GLY A 487 -5.75 1.52 -39.41
C GLY A 487 -5.75 2.89 -38.74
N GLN A 488 -6.72 3.72 -39.14
CA GLN A 488 -7.28 4.79 -38.32
C GLN A 488 -8.80 4.82 -38.48
N THR A 489 -9.46 5.07 -37.35
CA THR A 489 -10.72 5.82 -37.08
C THR A 489 -11.45 5.11 -35.95
N SER A 490 -12.17 5.71 -35.01
CA SER A 490 -12.32 7.08 -34.51
C SER A 490 -13.11 6.96 -33.19
N ARG A 491 -12.97 7.98 -32.31
CA ARG A 491 -13.92 8.44 -31.26
C ARG A 491 -13.77 7.86 -29.82
N PRO A 492 -13.40 8.70 -28.82
CA PRO A 492 -13.73 8.49 -27.42
C PRO A 492 -14.86 9.44 -26.98
N GLY A 493 -15.96 8.86 -26.47
CA GLY A 493 -16.93 9.54 -25.63
C GLY A 493 -16.58 9.32 -24.16
N SER A 494 -16.83 10.33 -23.32
CA SER A 494 -16.64 10.32 -21.86
C SER A 494 -17.28 9.13 -21.15
N PRO A 495 -16.79 8.78 -19.94
CA PRO A 495 -17.75 8.63 -18.84
C PRO A 495 -17.25 9.19 -17.50
N ALA A 496 -18.19 9.78 -16.77
CA ALA A 496 -18.17 9.92 -15.31
C ALA A 496 -18.80 8.66 -14.68
N PRO A 497 -18.63 8.44 -13.36
CA PRO A 497 -18.45 7.11 -12.77
C PRO A 497 -19.77 6.47 -12.36
N THR A 498 -19.85 5.14 -12.40
CA THR A 498 -20.52 4.29 -11.39
C THR A 498 -20.43 2.80 -11.78
N ALA A 499 -19.93 2.03 -10.81
CA ALA A 499 -20.27 0.65 -10.44
C ALA A 499 -20.44 -0.45 -11.53
N ASN A 500 -19.68 -1.53 -11.30
CA ASN A 500 -19.91 -2.90 -11.75
C ASN A 500 -19.64 -3.21 -13.22
N ARG A 501 -18.36 -3.45 -13.54
CA ARG A 501 -17.97 -4.55 -14.42
C ARG A 501 -16.74 -5.23 -13.87
N ASP A 502 -16.94 -6.48 -13.48
CA ASP A 502 -15.88 -7.46 -13.35
C ASP A 502 -14.97 -7.43 -14.58
N GLU A 503 -13.69 -7.62 -14.32
CA GLU A 503 -12.60 -7.70 -15.27
C GLU A 503 -12.99 -8.52 -16.51
N GLU A 504 -13.16 -7.86 -17.65
CA GLU A 504 -13.25 -8.53 -18.95
C GLU A 504 -11.84 -9.05 -19.28
N VAL A 505 -11.46 -10.14 -18.63
CA VAL A 505 -10.21 -10.87 -18.85
C VAL A 505 -10.16 -11.20 -20.33
N ASN A 506 -9.12 -10.71 -21.03
CA ASN A 506 -8.99 -10.93 -22.46
C ASN A 506 -8.68 -12.42 -22.73
N PHE A 507 -9.75 -13.21 -22.90
CA PHE A 507 -9.70 -14.67 -23.06
C PHE A 507 -8.86 -15.10 -24.27
N GLU A 508 -8.73 -14.23 -25.28
CA GLU A 508 -7.94 -14.50 -26.47
C GLU A 508 -6.43 -14.44 -26.17
N TYR A 509 -6.00 -13.49 -25.35
CA TYR A 509 -4.62 -13.43 -24.85
C TYR A 509 -4.30 -14.64 -23.97
N LEU A 510 -5.18 -14.97 -23.02
CA LEU A 510 -4.97 -16.10 -22.12
C LEU A 510 -4.95 -17.44 -22.89
N ARG A 511 -5.82 -17.59 -23.91
CA ARG A 511 -5.83 -18.76 -24.80
C ARG A 511 -4.50 -18.92 -25.54
N ASN A 512 -3.95 -17.84 -26.10
CA ASN A 512 -2.69 -17.90 -26.84
C ASN A 512 -1.50 -18.23 -25.93
N VAL A 513 -1.46 -17.66 -24.73
CA VAL A 513 -0.44 -17.99 -23.73
C VAL A 513 -0.53 -19.46 -23.32
N ILE A 514 -1.72 -19.97 -22.99
CA ILE A 514 -1.91 -21.38 -22.63
C ILE A 514 -1.49 -22.31 -23.77
N LEU A 515 -1.85 -22.00 -25.02
CA LEU A 515 -1.44 -22.78 -26.19
C LEU A 515 0.08 -22.82 -26.38
N GLN A 516 0.77 -21.68 -26.21
CA GLN A 516 2.23 -21.59 -26.29
C GLN A 516 2.93 -22.48 -25.25
N PHE A 517 2.39 -22.54 -24.03
CA PHE A 517 2.92 -23.43 -22.98
C PHE A 517 2.61 -24.91 -23.21
N LEU A 518 1.54 -25.23 -23.94
CA LEU A 518 1.18 -26.61 -24.31
C LEU A 518 1.95 -27.12 -25.54
N GLU A 519 2.37 -26.23 -26.43
CA GLU A 519 3.18 -26.54 -27.61
C GLU A 519 4.55 -27.12 -27.23
N HIS A 520 5.17 -26.57 -26.18
CA HIS A 520 6.46 -27.05 -25.66
C HIS A 520 6.27 -28.02 -24.48
N LYS A 521 6.60 -29.31 -24.70
CA LYS A 521 6.39 -30.35 -23.68
C LYS A 521 7.09 -30.07 -22.34
N GLU A 522 8.21 -29.35 -22.36
CA GLU A 522 9.03 -28.97 -21.20
C GLU A 522 8.47 -27.77 -20.40
N MET A 523 7.57 -26.98 -20.99
CA MET A 523 6.98 -25.80 -20.36
C MET A 523 5.67 -26.11 -19.62
N ARG A 524 5.09 -27.29 -19.84
CA ARG A 524 3.86 -27.76 -19.20
C ARG A 524 3.91 -27.76 -17.65
N PRO A 525 5.01 -28.12 -16.96
CA PRO A 525 5.07 -28.03 -15.49
C PRO A 525 4.99 -26.59 -14.99
N HIS A 526 5.53 -25.63 -15.75
CA HIS A 526 5.46 -24.20 -15.44
C HIS A 526 4.03 -23.68 -15.60
N LEU A 527 3.31 -24.12 -16.64
CA LEU A 527 1.89 -23.81 -16.82
C LEU A 527 1.03 -24.35 -15.67
N VAL A 528 1.25 -25.59 -15.23
CA VAL A 528 0.52 -26.17 -14.09
C VAL A 528 0.79 -25.37 -12.81
N ARG A 529 2.03 -24.92 -12.60
CA ARG A 529 2.38 -24.08 -11.45
C ARG A 529 1.66 -22.72 -11.49
N ILE A 530 1.63 -22.07 -12.65
CA ILE A 530 0.96 -20.77 -12.82
C ILE A 530 -0.56 -20.90 -12.66
N LEU A 531 -1.18 -21.90 -13.30
CA LEU A 531 -2.62 -22.18 -13.17
C LEU A 531 -2.99 -22.58 -11.74
N SER A 532 -2.13 -23.31 -11.02
CA SER A 532 -2.33 -23.64 -9.60
C SER A 532 -2.41 -22.39 -8.72
N THR A 533 -1.64 -21.35 -9.04
CA THR A 533 -1.65 -20.08 -8.29
C THR A 533 -2.87 -19.22 -8.66
N ILE A 534 -3.20 -19.14 -9.95
CA ILE A 534 -4.32 -18.31 -10.43
C ILE A 534 -5.68 -18.92 -10.06
N LEU A 535 -5.84 -20.24 -10.27
CA LEU A 535 -7.09 -20.96 -10.02
C LEU A 535 -7.15 -21.62 -8.62
N HIS A 536 -6.19 -21.31 -7.75
CA HIS A 536 -6.14 -21.74 -6.34
C HIS A 536 -6.31 -23.27 -6.16
N PHE A 537 -5.56 -24.08 -6.91
CA PHE A 537 -5.61 -25.53 -6.78
C PHE A 537 -5.16 -25.99 -5.39
N THR A 538 -5.81 -27.04 -4.90
CA THR A 538 -5.38 -27.70 -3.67
C THR A 538 -4.05 -28.44 -3.91
N PRO A 539 -3.20 -28.61 -2.87
CA PRO A 539 -1.92 -29.32 -3.00
C PRO A 539 -2.02 -30.77 -3.50
N GLN A 540 -3.21 -31.38 -3.46
CA GLN A 540 -3.50 -32.70 -4.01
C GLN A 540 -3.77 -32.63 -5.52
N GLU A 541 -4.50 -31.62 -5.99
CA GLU A 541 -4.78 -31.37 -7.42
C GLU A 541 -3.51 -31.00 -8.18
N THR A 542 -2.67 -30.13 -7.61
CA THR A 542 -1.37 -29.75 -8.20
C THR A 542 -0.46 -30.98 -8.34
N ARG A 543 -0.39 -31.85 -7.31
CA ARG A 543 0.40 -33.09 -7.37
C ARG A 543 -0.12 -34.07 -8.44
N ARG A 544 -1.44 -34.18 -8.60
CA ARG A 544 -2.07 -35.04 -9.63
C ARG A 544 -1.83 -34.54 -11.06
N LEU A 545 -1.75 -33.22 -11.25
CA LEU A 545 -1.52 -32.61 -12.56
C LEU A 545 -0.05 -32.65 -12.94
N VAL A 546 0.86 -32.38 -12.01
CA VAL A 546 2.32 -32.47 -12.23
C VAL A 546 2.76 -33.89 -12.56
N SER A 547 2.11 -34.94 -12.01
CA SER A 547 2.45 -36.34 -12.32
C SER A 547 1.98 -36.85 -13.69
N LYS A 548 1.16 -36.07 -14.41
CA LYS A 548 0.65 -36.39 -15.75
C LYS A 548 1.28 -35.59 -16.88
N VAL A 549 2.09 -34.58 -16.54
CA VAL A 549 2.84 -33.72 -17.47
C VAL A 549 4.18 -34.35 -17.81
#